data_AF-A0A382V9T0-F1
#
_entry.id   AF-A0A382V9T0-F1
#
_cell.length_a   1.000
_cell.length_b   1.000
_cell.length_c   1.000
_cell.angle_alpha   90.00
_cell.angle_beta   90.00
_cell.angle_gamma   90.00
#
_symmetry.space_group_name_H-M   'P 1'
#
loop_
_entity.id
_entity.type
_entity.pdbx_description
1 polymer ?
#
loop_
_entity_poly.entity_id
_entity_poly.type
_entity_poly.pdbx_seq_one_letter_code
_entity_poly.pdbx_strand_id
1 'polypeptide(L)'
;MPASLSNYLRRRLLKWLDRRVPASHEHHLNVNSIFILPSGFGWSFITLSLCLFLLGTNYQNNLMLLLSYLCLSIMLLTLFYTHQNFARLALKAAPPRSFHCNLQGELQLQVIPHAAAPTKTCNGVLAIKWLNTVRPMETAVHVSNEDTLVDQQTYSFSLNDNEAADTKQTQTLSVPLQIPVRGQFALGRLTIACDFPLGLYKCWTHLDFDQQVTVYAKPQEG
;
A
#
# COMPACT_ATOMS: atom_id res chain seq x y z
N MET A 1 20.89 -20.91 2.75
CA MET A 1 21.53 -19.57 2.69
C MET A 1 20.49 -18.51 3.05
N PRO A 2 20.79 -17.37 3.69
CA PRO A 2 21.40 -17.10 5.00
C PRO A 2 20.39 -16.35 5.90
N ALA A 3 19.76 -17.01 6.87
CA ALA A 3 18.75 -16.36 7.75
C ALA A 3 19.32 -15.16 8.54
N SER A 4 20.63 -15.10 8.77
CA SER A 4 21.27 -13.97 9.48
C SER A 4 21.40 -12.70 8.63
N LEU A 5 21.75 -12.84 7.34
CA LEU A 5 21.93 -11.70 6.42
C LEU A 5 20.60 -11.08 6.02
N SER A 6 19.58 -11.91 5.74
CA SER A 6 18.22 -11.41 5.47
C SER A 6 17.64 -10.67 6.68
N ASN A 7 17.87 -11.18 7.89
CA ASN A 7 17.46 -10.51 9.12
C ASN A 7 18.21 -9.20 9.38
N TYR A 8 19.50 -9.12 9.05
CA TYR A 8 20.27 -7.87 9.13
C TYR A 8 19.79 -6.82 8.12
N LEU A 9 19.59 -7.21 6.86
CA LEU A 9 19.05 -6.34 5.81
C LEU A 9 17.63 -5.86 6.18
N ARG A 10 16.78 -6.75 6.68
CA ARG A 10 15.43 -6.43 7.13
C ARG A 10 15.44 -5.41 8.27
N ARG A 11 16.31 -5.58 9.27
CA ARG A 11 16.47 -4.59 10.36
C ARG A 11 16.91 -3.22 9.85
N ARG A 12 17.84 -3.18 8.89
CA ARG A 12 18.31 -1.92 8.29
C ARG A 12 17.25 -1.25 7.43
N LEU A 13 16.48 -2.04 6.67
CA LEU A 13 15.33 -1.57 5.89
C LEU A 13 14.23 -1.03 6.79
N LEU A 14 13.88 -1.74 7.86
CA LEU A 14 12.90 -1.29 8.86
C LEU A 14 13.35 0.02 9.50
N LYS A 15 14.62 0.13 9.91
CA LYS A 15 15.17 1.36 10.49
C LYS A 15 15.21 2.52 9.49
N TRP A 16 15.47 2.25 8.21
CA TRP A 16 15.41 3.26 7.15
C TRP A 16 13.96 3.70 6.91
N LEU A 17 13.02 2.76 6.97
CA LEU A 17 11.59 3.01 6.78
C LEU A 17 11.00 3.77 7.96
N ASP A 18 11.37 3.47 9.20
CA ASP A 18 11.03 4.23 10.42
C ASP A 18 11.47 5.69 10.28
N ARG A 19 12.63 5.93 9.64
CA ARG A 19 13.16 7.28 9.43
C ARG A 19 12.47 8.02 8.28
N ARG A 20 11.91 7.32 7.29
CA ARG A 20 11.21 7.92 6.13
C ARG A 20 9.70 8.08 6.34
N VAL A 21 9.07 7.15 7.04
CA VAL A 21 7.63 7.11 7.33
C VAL A 21 7.47 6.82 8.84
N PRO A 22 7.49 7.88 9.68
CA PRO A 22 7.37 7.75 11.13
C PRO A 22 5.96 7.26 11.50
N ALA A 23 5.83 6.56 12.63
CA ALA A 23 4.52 6.08 13.09
C ALA A 23 3.60 7.25 13.44
N SER A 24 2.38 7.22 12.91
CA SER A 24 1.38 8.28 13.10
C SER A 24 -0.02 7.67 12.99
N HIS A 25 -0.95 8.13 13.84
CA HIS A 25 -2.35 7.70 13.78
C HIS A 25 -3.04 8.13 12.49
N GLU A 26 -2.56 9.21 11.87
CA GLU A 26 -3.03 9.73 10.59
C GLU A 26 -1.86 9.85 9.62
N HIS A 27 -1.97 9.17 8.48
CA HIS A 27 -0.97 9.20 7.43
C HIS A 27 -1.50 9.92 6.20
N HIS A 28 -0.97 11.11 5.97
CA HIS A 28 -1.17 11.82 4.72
C HIS A 28 -0.16 11.27 3.71
N LEU A 29 -0.62 10.68 2.61
CA LEU A 29 0.26 10.11 1.61
C LEU A 29 0.96 11.24 0.85
N ASN A 30 2.09 11.70 1.37
CA ASN A 30 2.94 12.70 0.75
C ASN A 30 4.07 12.02 -0.05
N VAL A 31 4.76 12.77 -0.90
CA VAL A 31 5.82 12.31 -1.83
C VAL A 31 6.87 11.42 -1.14
N ASN A 32 7.20 11.68 0.12
CA ASN A 32 8.22 10.93 0.87
C ASN A 32 7.80 9.51 1.27
N SER A 33 6.50 9.23 1.27
CA SER A 33 5.90 7.94 1.69
C SER A 33 5.50 7.04 0.53
N ILE A 34 5.52 7.57 -0.70
CA ILE A 34 5.00 6.90 -1.89
C ILE A 34 6.16 6.32 -2.70
N PHE A 35 6.10 5.02 -2.95
CA PHE A 35 7.01 4.31 -3.84
C PHE A 35 6.30 4.01 -5.14
N ILE A 36 6.90 4.36 -6.27
CA ILE A 36 6.35 4.11 -7.60
C ILE A 36 7.40 3.35 -8.40
N LEU A 37 7.03 2.18 -8.91
CA LEU A 37 7.89 1.40 -9.79
C LEU A 37 7.11 0.90 -11.01
N PRO A 38 7.74 0.79 -12.19
CA PRO A 38 7.11 0.20 -13.37
C PRO A 38 6.73 -1.25 -13.07
N SER A 39 5.50 -1.61 -13.44
CA SER A 39 5.03 -3.00 -13.36
C SER A 39 5.77 -3.87 -14.38
N GLY A 40 5.57 -5.20 -14.34
CA GLY A 40 6.11 -6.08 -15.39
C GLY A 40 5.63 -5.67 -16.80
N PHE A 41 4.38 -5.22 -16.92
CA PHE A 41 3.86 -4.65 -18.16
C PHE A 41 4.50 -3.31 -18.50
N GLY A 42 4.74 -2.44 -17.52
CA GLY A 42 5.47 -1.18 -17.70
C GLY A 42 6.89 -1.37 -18.23
N TRP A 43 7.61 -2.39 -17.76
CA TRP A 43 8.94 -2.74 -18.29
C TRP A 43 8.90 -3.19 -19.76
N SER A 44 7.90 -3.97 -20.15
CA SER A 44 7.68 -4.34 -21.55
C SER A 44 7.39 -3.11 -22.40
N PHE A 45 6.59 -2.18 -21.88
CA PHE A 45 6.26 -0.93 -22.56
C PHE A 45 7.49 -0.02 -22.76
N ILE A 46 8.37 0.10 -21.76
CA ILE A 46 9.66 0.79 -21.87
C ILE A 46 10.52 0.15 -22.96
N THR A 47 10.64 -1.18 -22.92
CA THR A 47 11.43 -1.96 -23.89
C THR A 47 10.90 -1.77 -25.31
N LEU A 48 9.58 -1.81 -25.48
CA LEU A 48 8.91 -1.57 -26.75
C LEU A 48 9.19 -0.15 -27.26
N SER A 49 9.01 0.87 -26.42
CA SER A 49 9.26 2.27 -26.80
C SER A 49 10.72 2.48 -27.23
N LEU A 50 11.68 1.87 -26.52
CA LEU A 50 13.10 1.91 -26.88
C LEU A 50 13.38 1.18 -28.20
N CYS A 51 12.77 0.01 -28.41
CA CYS A 51 12.90 -0.75 -29.65
C CYS A 51 12.36 0.02 -30.86
N LEU A 52 11.17 0.64 -30.73
CA LEU A 52 10.58 1.48 -31.77
C LEU A 52 11.46 2.71 -32.07
N PHE A 53 12.07 3.30 -31.04
CA PHE A 53 12.99 4.43 -31.23
C PHE A 53 14.24 4.01 -32.02
N LEU A 54 14.83 2.86 -31.69
CA LEU A 54 16.00 2.32 -32.40
C LEU A 54 15.66 1.94 -33.84
N LEU A 55 14.55 1.25 -34.09
CA LEU A 55 14.12 0.94 -35.46
C LEU A 55 13.75 2.22 -36.23
N GLY A 56 13.08 3.18 -35.61
CA GLY A 56 12.69 4.43 -36.25
C GLY A 56 13.90 5.26 -36.70
N THR A 57 14.92 5.36 -35.86
CA THR A 57 16.19 6.02 -36.20
C THR A 57 16.98 5.24 -37.25
N ASN A 58 17.04 3.92 -37.13
CA ASN A 58 17.78 3.06 -38.06
C ASN A 58 17.18 3.05 -39.48
N TYR A 59 15.85 2.98 -39.60
CA TYR A 59 15.15 2.94 -40.89
C TYR A 59 14.72 4.32 -41.39
N GLN A 60 15.14 5.41 -40.74
CA GLN A 60 14.74 6.77 -41.11
C GLN A 60 13.21 6.95 -41.20
N ASN A 61 12.47 6.16 -40.40
CA ASN A 61 11.02 6.08 -40.45
C ASN A 61 10.40 7.05 -39.44
N ASN A 62 9.97 8.21 -39.93
CA ASN A 62 9.36 9.27 -39.12
C ASN A 62 8.06 8.83 -38.43
N LEU A 63 7.27 7.94 -39.03
CA LEU A 63 6.03 7.45 -38.42
C LEU A 63 6.35 6.59 -37.18
N MET A 64 7.37 5.74 -37.28
CA MET A 64 7.80 4.92 -36.15
C MET A 64 8.40 5.77 -35.02
N LEU A 65 9.17 6.80 -35.36
CA LEU A 65 9.67 7.77 -34.39
C LEU A 65 8.51 8.50 -33.67
N LEU A 66 7.51 8.97 -34.41
CA LEU A 66 6.30 9.58 -33.83
C LEU A 66 5.62 8.64 -32.82
N LEU A 67 5.44 7.38 -33.19
CA LEU A 67 4.83 6.38 -32.29
C LEU A 67 5.68 6.14 -31.04
N SER A 68 7.01 6.08 -31.16
CA SER A 68 7.90 5.91 -30.01
C SER A 68 7.77 7.05 -28.99
N TYR A 69 7.71 8.31 -29.47
CA TYR A 69 7.53 9.49 -28.62
C TYR A 69 6.12 9.58 -28.03
N LEU A 70 5.10 9.15 -28.77
CA LEU A 70 3.74 9.05 -28.26
C LEU A 70 3.67 8.04 -27.10
N CYS A 71 4.25 6.86 -27.28
CA CYS A 71 4.34 5.87 -26.21
C CYS A 71 5.07 6.44 -24.99
N LEU A 72 6.25 7.04 -25.20
CA LEU A 72 7.01 7.67 -24.12
C LEU A 72 6.19 8.75 -23.39
N SER A 73 5.46 9.59 -24.12
CA SER A 73 4.58 10.62 -23.55
C SER A 73 3.49 10.02 -22.66
N ILE A 74 2.78 8.98 -23.14
CA ILE A 74 1.76 8.27 -22.33
C ILE A 74 2.39 7.67 -21.07
N MET A 75 3.60 7.11 -21.17
CA MET A 75 4.31 6.53 -20.05
C MET A 75 4.69 7.56 -18.97
N LEU A 76 5.10 8.77 -19.37
CA LEU A 76 5.40 9.84 -18.41
C LEU A 76 4.11 10.41 -17.80
N LEU A 77 3.06 10.58 -18.60
CA LEU A 77 1.78 11.08 -18.12
C LEU A 77 1.15 10.15 -17.09
N THR A 78 1.21 8.83 -17.35
CA THR A 78 0.69 7.82 -16.43
C THR A 78 1.46 7.78 -15.12
N LEU A 79 2.79 7.95 -15.15
CA LEU A 79 3.60 8.08 -13.94
C LEU A 79 3.08 9.22 -13.05
N PHE A 80 2.88 10.39 -13.65
CA PHE A 80 2.42 11.57 -12.93
C PHE A 80 0.98 11.42 -12.42
N TYR A 81 0.10 10.84 -13.23
CA TYR A 81 -1.30 10.62 -12.85
C TYR A 81 -1.43 9.60 -11.71
N THR A 82 -0.69 8.50 -11.75
CA THR A 82 -0.65 7.51 -10.68
C THR A 82 -0.11 8.13 -9.39
N HIS A 83 0.97 8.92 -9.46
CA HIS A 83 1.49 9.64 -8.30
C HIS A 83 0.45 10.58 -7.68
N GLN A 84 -0.22 11.39 -8.49
CA GLN A 84 -1.26 12.29 -7.99
C GLN A 84 -2.46 11.57 -7.40
N ASN A 85 -2.90 10.46 -8.01
CA ASN A 85 -4.04 9.68 -7.51
C ASN A 85 -3.73 9.12 -6.12
N PHE A 86 -2.52 8.61 -5.93
CA PHE A 86 -2.11 8.01 -4.67
C PHE A 86 -1.78 9.07 -3.60
N ALA A 87 -1.22 10.22 -3.98
CA ALA A 87 -0.88 11.30 -3.05
C ALA A 87 -2.10 12.06 -2.49
N ARG A 88 -3.28 11.92 -3.10
CA ARG A 88 -4.52 12.52 -2.61
C ARG A 88 -5.24 11.68 -1.55
N LEU A 89 -4.75 10.47 -1.28
CA LEU A 89 -5.33 9.59 -0.29
C LEU A 89 -4.74 9.90 1.09
N ALA A 90 -5.59 10.03 2.10
CA ALA A 90 -5.19 10.02 3.50
C ALA A 90 -5.79 8.78 4.15
N LEU A 91 -5.03 8.14 5.02
CA LEU A 91 -5.44 6.90 5.66
C LEU A 91 -5.39 7.09 7.17
N LYS A 92 -6.50 6.78 7.82
CA LYS A 92 -6.66 6.85 9.25
C LYS A 92 -7.07 5.48 9.76
N ALA A 93 -6.32 4.92 10.70
CA ALA A 93 -6.74 3.69 11.36
C ALA A 93 -7.65 4.02 12.54
N ALA A 94 -8.86 3.46 12.56
CA ALA A 94 -9.69 3.47 13.74
C ALA A 94 -9.10 2.52 14.80
N PRO A 95 -9.31 2.78 16.11
CA PRO A 95 -8.78 1.91 17.15
C PRO A 95 -9.34 0.49 16.97
N PRO A 96 -8.48 -0.54 16.92
CA PRO A 96 -8.92 -1.92 16.71
C PRO A 96 -9.75 -2.39 17.89
N ARG A 97 -10.86 -3.08 17.60
CA ARG A 97 -11.63 -3.75 18.65
C ARG A 97 -10.82 -4.92 19.20
N SER A 98 -10.88 -5.13 20.51
CA SER A 98 -10.27 -6.30 21.13
C SER A 98 -10.95 -7.58 20.65
N PHE A 99 -10.17 -8.61 20.34
CA PHE A 99 -10.67 -9.90 19.84
C PHE A 99 -10.02 -11.06 20.61
N HIS A 100 -10.57 -12.27 20.47
CA HIS A 100 -10.04 -13.46 21.14
C HIS A 100 -9.00 -14.18 20.28
N CYS A 101 -8.07 -14.91 20.90
CA CYS A 101 -7.06 -15.73 20.20
C CYS A 101 -7.71 -16.62 19.13
N ASN A 102 -7.11 -16.69 17.94
CA ASN A 102 -7.58 -17.46 16.77
C ASN A 102 -8.95 -17.05 16.19
N LEU A 103 -9.56 -15.95 16.65
CA LEU A 103 -10.64 -15.29 15.92
C LEU A 103 -10.04 -14.24 14.97
N GLN A 104 -10.69 -14.03 13.83
CA GLN A 104 -10.32 -12.96 12.91
C GLN A 104 -10.73 -11.62 13.54
N GLY A 105 -9.75 -10.85 14.01
CA GLY A 105 -9.95 -9.45 14.33
C GLY A 105 -10.06 -8.65 13.04
N GLU A 106 -10.73 -7.51 13.07
CA GLU A 106 -10.76 -6.57 11.94
C GLU A 106 -10.18 -5.24 12.37
N LEU A 107 -9.15 -4.78 11.64
CA LEU A 107 -8.71 -3.40 11.69
C LEU A 107 -9.56 -2.58 10.72
N GLN A 108 -10.31 -1.62 11.26
CA GLN A 108 -11.08 -0.68 10.44
C GLN A 108 -10.17 0.46 9.97
N LEU A 109 -9.86 0.45 8.68
CA LEU A 109 -9.07 1.49 8.03
C LEU A 109 -9.99 2.46 7.30
N GLN A 110 -9.95 3.73 7.68
CA GLN A 110 -10.72 4.79 7.06
C GLN A 110 -9.89 5.46 5.96
N VAL A 111 -10.37 5.39 4.73
CA VAL A 111 -9.83 6.14 3.59
C VAL A 111 -10.52 7.50 3.56
N ILE A 112 -9.75 8.56 3.76
CA ILE A 112 -10.23 9.94 3.80
C ILE A 112 -9.59 10.70 2.62
N PRO A 113 -10.35 11.51 1.87
CA PRO A 113 -9.74 12.38 0.86
C PRO A 113 -8.88 13.44 1.55
N HIS A 114 -7.71 13.72 1.01
CA HIS A 114 -6.81 14.71 1.58
C HIS A 114 -7.44 16.11 1.61
N ALA A 115 -7.40 16.77 2.77
CA ALA A 115 -8.08 18.06 3.02
C ALA A 115 -7.69 19.20 2.08
N ALA A 116 -6.49 19.15 1.47
CA ALA A 116 -6.00 20.21 0.59
C ALA A 116 -6.47 20.10 -0.88
N ALA A 117 -7.19 19.04 -1.27
CA ALA A 117 -7.67 18.89 -2.66
C ALA A 117 -9.02 18.14 -2.75
N PRO A 118 -10.12 18.74 -2.26
CA PRO A 118 -11.44 18.08 -2.19
C PRO A 118 -12.16 17.96 -3.54
N THR A 119 -11.62 18.50 -4.64
CA THR A 119 -12.37 18.72 -5.89
C THR A 119 -12.13 17.67 -6.97
N LYS A 120 -11.36 16.61 -6.69
CA LYS A 120 -11.01 15.62 -7.70
C LYS A 120 -11.18 14.20 -7.16
N THR A 121 -12.07 13.45 -7.81
CA THR A 121 -12.36 12.05 -7.50
C THR A 121 -11.09 11.20 -7.50
N CYS A 122 -10.92 10.42 -6.44
CA CYS A 122 -9.86 9.44 -6.32
C CYS A 122 -10.52 8.08 -6.48
N ASN A 123 -10.25 7.43 -7.61
CA ASN A 123 -10.74 6.10 -7.92
C ASN A 123 -9.57 5.14 -8.01
N GLY A 124 -9.78 3.91 -7.58
CA GLY A 124 -8.78 2.87 -7.78
C GLY A 124 -9.06 1.62 -6.97
N VAL A 125 -8.11 0.71 -7.06
CA VAL A 125 -8.09 -0.50 -6.26
C VAL A 125 -6.87 -0.43 -5.36
N LEU A 126 -7.08 -0.63 -4.06
CA LEU A 126 -6.03 -0.72 -3.05
C LEU A 126 -5.85 -2.20 -2.70
N ALA A 127 -4.71 -2.76 -3.11
CA ALA A 127 -4.24 -4.01 -2.56
C ALA A 127 -3.62 -3.73 -1.18
N ILE A 128 -4.21 -4.29 -0.14
CA ILE A 128 -3.74 -4.16 1.23
C ILE A 128 -3.08 -5.47 1.63
N LYS A 129 -1.86 -5.37 2.16
CA LYS A 129 -1.07 -6.51 2.63
C LYS A 129 -0.34 -6.16 3.92
N TRP A 130 -0.44 -7.01 4.93
CA TRP A 130 0.38 -6.88 6.14
C TRP A 130 1.86 -7.11 5.80
N LEU A 131 2.73 -6.15 6.14
CA LEU A 131 4.18 -6.36 6.08
C LEU A 131 4.62 -7.17 7.31
N ASN A 132 4.15 -6.75 8.48
CA ASN A 132 4.21 -7.47 9.75
C ASN A 132 2.87 -7.25 10.44
N THR A 133 2.25 -8.31 11.00
CA THR A 133 1.01 -8.18 11.78
C THR A 133 1.26 -7.54 13.15
N VAL A 134 2.44 -7.81 13.74
CA VAL A 134 2.82 -7.35 15.07
C VAL A 134 4.19 -6.67 15.02
N ARG A 135 4.32 -5.52 15.70
CA ARG A 135 5.63 -4.89 15.94
C ARG A 135 6.44 -5.78 16.87
N PRO A 136 7.69 -6.16 16.54
CA PRO A 136 8.55 -6.90 17.46
C PRO A 136 8.92 -5.98 18.62
N MET A 137 8.12 -6.02 19.69
CA MET A 137 8.40 -5.38 20.96
C MET A 137 9.40 -6.28 21.72
N GLU A 138 10.41 -5.69 22.37
CA GLU A 138 11.54 -6.40 23.00
C GLU A 138 11.16 -7.45 24.07
N THR A 139 9.89 -7.56 24.45
CA THR A 139 9.40 -8.50 25.45
C THR A 139 8.74 -9.74 24.81
N ALA A 140 9.59 -10.72 24.49
CA ALA A 140 9.34 -12.16 24.40
C ALA A 140 7.92 -12.64 24.04
N VAL A 141 7.65 -12.81 22.73
CA VAL A 141 7.04 -14.04 22.19
C VAL A 141 7.64 -14.27 20.80
N HIS A 142 8.34 -15.39 20.61
CA HIS A 142 8.64 -15.92 19.28
C HIS A 142 7.31 -16.33 18.63
N VAL A 143 6.57 -15.38 18.05
CA VAL A 143 5.59 -15.72 17.03
C VAL A 143 6.44 -16.15 15.84
N SER A 144 6.52 -17.46 15.65
CA SER A 144 7.05 -18.06 14.43
C SER A 144 6.34 -17.37 13.27
N ASN A 145 7.08 -16.56 12.53
CA ASN A 145 6.72 -16.14 11.19
C ASN A 145 6.71 -17.42 10.33
N GLU A 146 5.75 -18.30 10.55
CA GLU A 146 5.26 -19.08 9.43
C GLU A 146 4.71 -18.02 8.49
N ASP A 147 5.26 -18.01 7.27
CA ASP A 147 4.74 -17.28 6.13
C ASP A 147 3.30 -17.75 5.90
N THR A 148 2.38 -17.34 6.79
CA THR A 148 0.96 -17.42 6.53
C THR A 148 0.82 -16.58 5.28
N LEU A 149 0.39 -17.23 4.20
CA LEU A 149 -0.07 -16.60 2.98
C LEU A 149 -1.08 -15.52 3.39
N VAL A 150 -0.60 -14.33 3.72
CA VAL A 150 -1.45 -13.18 4.01
C VAL A 150 -2.02 -12.83 2.66
N ASP A 151 -3.23 -13.36 2.46
CA ASP A 151 -4.03 -13.24 1.26
C ASP A 151 -4.01 -11.76 0.84
N GLN A 152 -3.58 -11.50 -0.38
CA GLN A 152 -3.43 -10.14 -0.89
C GLN A 152 -4.84 -9.57 -1.12
N GLN A 153 -5.43 -8.99 -0.07
CA GLN A 153 -6.79 -8.51 -0.15
C GLN A 153 -6.84 -7.21 -0.96
N THR A 154 -7.70 -7.24 -1.97
CA THR A 154 -7.81 -6.21 -2.98
C THR A 154 -9.13 -5.49 -2.75
N TYR A 155 -9.06 -4.28 -2.19
CA TYR A 155 -10.22 -3.45 -1.89
C TYR A 155 -10.39 -2.38 -2.97
N SER A 156 -11.50 -2.40 -3.69
CA SER A 156 -11.85 -1.31 -4.60
C SER A 156 -12.37 -0.11 -3.80
N PHE A 157 -11.82 1.07 -4.04
CA PHE A 157 -12.30 2.33 -3.48
C PHE A 157 -12.68 3.27 -4.63
N SER A 158 -13.85 3.88 -4.51
CA SER A 158 -14.33 4.88 -5.46
C SER A 158 -14.89 6.04 -4.64
N LEU A 159 -14.10 7.12 -4.48
CA LEU A 159 -14.62 8.35 -3.90
C LEU A 159 -15.26 9.16 -5.04
N ASN A 160 -16.58 9.00 -5.16
CA ASN A 160 -17.39 9.70 -6.16
C ASN A 160 -18.07 10.91 -5.53
N ASP A 161 -17.80 12.11 -6.06
CA ASP A 161 -18.27 13.41 -5.55
C ASP A 161 -19.79 13.66 -5.77
N ASN A 162 -20.57 12.63 -6.10
CA ASN A 162 -21.98 12.78 -6.44
C ASN A 162 -22.86 12.17 -5.36
N GLU A 163 -23.09 12.90 -4.26
CA GLU A 163 -24.40 13.05 -3.63
C GLU A 163 -24.32 14.03 -2.45
N ALA A 164 -25.24 15.00 -2.49
CA ALA A 164 -25.59 16.04 -1.53
C ALA A 164 -24.95 16.00 -0.12
N ALA A 165 -24.42 17.17 0.27
CA ALA A 165 -24.43 17.75 1.62
C ALA A 165 -24.00 16.86 2.82
N ASP A 166 -22.85 17.24 3.40
CA ASP A 166 -22.56 17.18 4.85
C ASP A 166 -22.30 15.82 5.51
N THR A 167 -21.59 14.90 4.84
CA THR A 167 -20.87 13.82 5.56
C THR A 167 -19.56 13.51 4.87
N LYS A 168 -18.43 13.65 5.59
CA LYS A 168 -17.10 13.22 5.14
C LYS A 168 -17.19 11.77 4.64
N GLN A 169 -17.24 11.57 3.31
CA GLN A 169 -17.28 10.24 2.70
C GLN A 169 -16.02 9.48 3.11
N THR A 170 -16.17 8.64 4.12
CA THR A 170 -15.09 7.89 4.75
C THR A 170 -15.33 6.43 4.43
N GLN A 171 -14.58 5.87 3.48
CA GLN A 171 -14.71 4.44 3.18
C GLN A 171 -13.96 3.64 4.24
N THR A 172 -14.67 2.78 4.97
CA THR A 172 -14.08 1.91 5.98
C THR A 172 -13.74 0.57 5.33
N LEU A 173 -12.47 0.18 5.38
CA LEU A 173 -11.96 -1.10 4.91
C LEU A 173 -11.65 -1.98 6.12
N SER A 174 -12.26 -3.15 6.20
CA SER A 174 -12.00 -4.13 7.25
C SER A 174 -10.83 -5.02 6.85
N VAL A 175 -9.66 -4.77 7.42
CA VAL A 175 -8.47 -5.60 7.21
C VAL A 175 -8.42 -6.69 8.29
N PRO A 176 -8.51 -7.99 7.95
CA PRO A 176 -8.44 -9.08 8.90
C PRO A 176 -7.06 -9.15 9.53
N LEU A 177 -7.07 -9.49 10.81
CA LEU A 177 -5.92 -9.62 11.68
C LEU A 177 -6.07 -10.93 12.45
N GLN A 178 -5.07 -11.80 12.33
CA GLN A 178 -5.02 -13.04 13.10
C GLN A 178 -3.79 -13.01 14.00
N ILE A 179 -4.02 -13.03 15.31
CA ILE A 179 -2.95 -13.13 16.31
C ILE A 179 -3.25 -14.37 17.17
N PRO A 180 -2.36 -15.38 17.17
CA PRO A 180 -2.63 -16.66 17.85
C PRO A 180 -2.38 -16.65 19.36
N VAL A 181 -1.68 -15.62 19.86
CA VAL A 181 -1.24 -15.54 21.26
C VAL A 181 -1.99 -14.43 22.00
N ARG A 182 -2.29 -14.65 23.28
CA ARG A 182 -2.90 -13.63 24.16
C ARG A 182 -1.88 -12.54 24.52
N GLY A 183 -2.33 -11.30 24.65
CA GLY A 183 -1.46 -10.20 25.06
C GLY A 183 -1.87 -8.86 24.48
N GLN A 184 -1.13 -7.82 24.85
CA GLN A 184 -1.21 -6.50 24.20
C GLN A 184 -0.15 -6.45 23.12
N PHE A 185 -0.57 -6.17 21.88
CA PHE A 185 0.32 -6.11 20.72
C PHE A 185 0.19 -4.76 20.04
N ALA A 186 1.32 -4.12 19.75
CA ALA A 186 1.36 -3.00 18.82
C ALA A 186 1.26 -3.54 17.39
N LEU A 187 0.33 -2.99 16.61
CA LEU A 187 0.14 -3.36 15.22
C LEU A 187 1.40 -3.05 14.42
N GLY A 188 1.74 -3.96 13.50
CA GLY A 188 2.86 -3.77 12.61
C GLY A 188 2.52 -2.88 11.41
N ARG A 189 3.42 -2.89 10.43
CA ARG A 189 3.32 -2.06 9.23
C ARG A 189 2.34 -2.64 8.22
N LEU A 190 1.47 -1.80 7.68
CA LEU A 190 0.55 -2.13 6.61
C LEU A 190 1.11 -1.64 5.26
N THR A 191 1.17 -2.52 4.28
CA THR A 191 1.53 -2.16 2.90
C THR A 191 0.25 -1.95 2.11
N ILE A 192 0.15 -0.79 1.48
CA ILE A 192 -0.99 -0.46 0.64
C ILE A 192 -0.44 -0.19 -0.75
N ALA A 193 -0.94 -0.90 -1.74
CA ALA A 193 -0.52 -0.81 -3.12
C ALA A 193 -1.68 -0.44 -4.04
N CYS A 194 -1.39 0.29 -5.11
CA CYS A 194 -2.35 0.71 -6.12
C CYS A 194 -1.70 0.62 -7.51
N ASP A 195 -2.45 0.11 -8.48
CA ASP A 195 -2.05 -0.11 -9.87
C ASP A 195 -2.87 0.72 -10.89
N PHE A 196 -3.70 1.65 -10.40
CA PHE A 196 -4.50 2.56 -11.22
C PHE A 196 -3.63 3.64 -11.90
N PRO A 197 -3.92 4.09 -13.15
CA PRO A 197 -5.09 3.75 -13.98
C PRO A 197 -4.87 2.63 -15.00
N LEU A 198 -3.68 2.51 -15.57
CA LEU A 198 -3.40 1.64 -16.70
C LEU A 198 -2.58 0.38 -16.34
N GLY A 199 -2.26 0.18 -15.06
CA GLY A 199 -1.42 -0.95 -14.63
C GLY A 199 0.05 -0.86 -15.08
N LEU A 200 0.48 0.26 -15.69
CA LEU A 200 1.87 0.49 -16.10
C LEU A 200 2.81 0.69 -14.90
N TYR A 201 2.29 1.26 -13.81
CA TYR A 201 3.03 1.51 -12.59
C TYR A 201 2.34 0.87 -11.40
N LYS A 202 3.14 0.35 -10.47
CA LYS A 202 2.70 -0.07 -9.14
C LYS A 202 3.16 0.98 -8.14
N CYS A 203 2.20 1.62 -7.49
CA CYS A 203 2.45 2.44 -6.32
C CYS A 203 2.28 1.62 -5.06
N TRP A 204 3.12 1.85 -4.07
CA TRP A 204 2.87 1.34 -2.73
C TRP A 204 3.42 2.27 -1.65
N THR A 205 2.90 2.10 -0.45
CA THR A 205 3.34 2.77 0.77
C THR A 205 3.34 1.79 1.92
N HIS A 206 4.21 2.01 2.89
CA HIS A 206 4.28 1.22 4.13
C HIS A 206 3.94 2.13 5.30
N LEU A 207 2.72 2.01 5.80
CA LEU A 207 2.21 2.84 6.89
C LEU A 207 2.30 2.11 8.23
N ASP A 208 2.59 2.86 9.28
CA ASP A 208 2.56 2.38 10.67
C ASP A 208 1.61 3.27 11.47
N PHE A 209 0.47 2.71 11.90
CA PHE A 209 -0.60 3.46 12.54
C PHE A 209 -0.43 3.62 14.07
N ASP A 210 0.64 3.07 14.65
CA ASP A 210 0.93 3.10 16.10
C ASP A 210 -0.23 2.69 17.00
N GLN A 211 -1.07 1.76 16.52
CA GLN A 211 -2.24 1.28 17.23
C GLN A 211 -1.90 0.05 18.08
N GLN A 212 -2.50 -0.07 19.26
CA GLN A 212 -2.38 -1.24 20.12
C GLN A 212 -3.67 -2.05 20.11
N VAL A 213 -3.54 -3.38 20.11
CA VAL A 213 -4.67 -4.30 20.19
C VAL A 213 -4.49 -5.27 21.34
N THR A 214 -5.55 -5.46 22.11
CA THR A 214 -5.61 -6.43 23.20
C THR A 214 -6.25 -7.71 22.69
N VAL A 215 -5.53 -8.82 22.78
CA VAL A 215 -6.00 -10.16 22.40
C VAL A 215 -6.28 -10.97 23.66
N TYR A 216 -7.54 -11.35 23.85
CA TYR A 216 -7.97 -12.16 24.99
C TYR A 216 -7.80 -13.66 24.71
N ALA A 217 -7.78 -14.48 25.78
CA ALA A 217 -7.67 -15.93 25.67
C ALA A 217 -8.86 -16.54 24.91
N LYS A 218 -8.66 -17.75 24.34
CA LYS A 218 -9.70 -18.49 23.63
C LYS A 218 -10.91 -18.71 24.56
N PRO A 219 -12.15 -18.43 24.12
CA PRO A 219 -13.34 -18.76 24.91
C PRO A 219 -13.41 -20.28 25.09
N GLN A 220 -13.65 -20.74 26.31
CA GLN A 220 -13.99 -22.14 26.57
C GLN A 220 -15.49 -22.30 26.33
N GLU A 221 -15.88 -23.17 25.40
CA GLU A 221 -17.28 -23.58 25.24
C GLU A 221 -17.69 -24.34 26.51
N GLY A 222 -18.73 -23.84 27.19
CA GLY A 222 -19.31 -24.45 28.38
C GLY A 222 -20.52 -25.31 28.05
#